data_AF-A0A7C4JPV4-F1
#
_entry.id   AF-A0A7C4JPV4-F1
#
_cell.length_a   1.000
_cell.length_b   1.000
_cell.length_c   1.000
_cell.angle_alpha   90.00
_cell.angle_beta   90.00
_cell.angle_gamma   90.00
#
_symmetry.space_group_name_H-M   'P 1'
#
loop_
_entity.id
_entity.type
_entity.pdbx_description
1 polymer ?
#
loop_
_entity_poly.entity_id
_entity_poly.type
_entity_poly.pdbx_seq_one_letter_code
_entity_poly.pdbx_strand_id
1 'polypeptide(L)' 'MVDKKALEEEIRKVAYELYVKSGYIPGRDLENWLEAERIVLAKYGLNPKEMTQESSFSSSFEGKPKSKQDVEKR' A
#
# COMPACT_ATOMS: atom_id res chain seq x y z
N MET A 1 22.39 12.48 0.20
CA MET A 1 21.95 11.40 1.11
C MET A 1 20.50 11.68 1.43
N VAL A 2 19.58 10.78 1.09
CA VAL A 2 18.17 10.96 1.47
C VAL A 2 18.04 10.51 2.91
N ASP A 3 17.60 11.41 3.80
CA ASP A 3 17.42 11.07 5.21
C ASP A 3 16.40 9.95 5.35
N LYS A 4 16.81 8.86 5.99
CA LYS A 4 15.96 7.67 6.17
C LYS A 4 14.63 8.01 6.84
N LYS A 5 14.64 8.97 7.77
CA LYS A 5 13.42 9.51 8.41
C LYS A 5 12.49 10.23 7.43
N ALA A 6 13.05 11.01 6.50
CA ALA A 6 12.24 11.72 5.50
C ALA A 6 11.59 10.73 4.52
N LEU A 7 12.31 9.66 4.16
CA LEU A 7 11.77 8.58 3.33
C LEU A 7 10.61 7.86 4.04
N GLU A 8 10.81 7.44 5.29
CA GLU A 8 9.77 6.77 6.09
C GLU A 8 8.54 7.66 6.31
N GLU A 9 8.72 8.97 6.45
CA GLU A 9 7.60 9.91 6.58
C GLU A 9 6.81 10.05 5.28
N GLU A 10 7.48 10.07 4.13
CA GLU A 10 6.81 10.08 2.82
C GLU A 10 6.06 8.77 2.58
N ILE A 11 6.67 7.61 2.90
CA ILE A 11 6.02 6.29 2.80
C ILE A 11 4.76 6.27 3.66
N ARG A 12 4.84 6.76 4.89
CA ARG A 12 3.68 6.83 5.80
C ARG A 12 2.55 7.70 5.23
N LYS A 13 2.88 8.86 4.66
CA LYS A 13 1.88 9.74 4.02
C LYS A 13 1.21 9.04 2.85
N VAL A 14 1.98 8.43 1.95
CA VAL A 14 1.44 7.73 0.78
C VAL A 14 0.62 6.49 1.20
N ALA A 15 1.04 5.75 2.22
CA ALA A 15 0.31 4.59 2.74
C ALA A 15 -1.04 5.01 3.35
N TYR A 16 -1.07 6.15 4.06
CA TYR A 16 -2.31 6.71 4.59
C TYR A 16 -3.26 7.13 3.47
N GLU A 17 -2.76 7.81 2.44
CA GLU A 17 -3.56 8.19 1.27
C GLU A 17 -4.14 6.96 0.55
N LEU A 18 -3.35 5.89 0.41
CA LEU A 18 -3.81 4.62 -0.16
C LEU A 18 -4.88 3.94 0.71
N TYR A 19 -4.72 3.98 2.03
CA TYR A 19 -5.70 3.46 2.99
C TYR A 19 -7.03 4.22 2.90
N VAL A 20 -6.98 5.55 2.83
CA VAL A 20 -8.16 6.41 2.65
C VAL A 20 -8.83 6.15 1.30
N LYS A 21 -8.06 6.13 0.21
CA LYS A 21 -8.57 5.87 -1.16
C LYS A 21 -9.18 4.48 -1.32
N SER A 22 -8.64 3.49 -0.61
CA SER A 22 -9.18 2.13 -0.61
C SER A 22 -10.51 2.01 0.16
N GLY A 23 -10.94 3.06 0.86
CA GLY A 23 -12.17 3.05 1.64
C GLY A 23 -11.99 2.49 3.05
N TYR A 24 -10.83 2.74 3.67
CA TYR A 24 -10.53 2.36 5.04
C TYR A 24 -10.65 0.86 5.29
N ILE A 25 -10.24 0.03 4.32
CA ILE A 25 -10.33 -1.43 4.42
C ILE A 25 -9.32 -1.91 5.47
N PRO A 26 -9.77 -2.41 6.63
CA PRO A 26 -8.86 -2.94 7.64
C PRO A 26 -8.21 -4.24 7.13
N GLY A 27 -6.93 -4.45 7.47
CA GLY A 27 -6.18 -5.64 7.05
C GLY A 27 -5.44 -5.48 5.72
N ARG A 28 -5.54 -4.30 5.10
CA ARG A 28 -4.79 -3.92 3.90
C ARG A 28 -3.67 -2.92 4.17
N ASP A 29 -3.43 -2.63 5.44
CA ASP A 29 -2.46 -1.65 5.91
C ASP A 29 -1.03 -2.01 5.47
N LEU A 30 -0.67 -3.30 5.51
CA LEU A 30 0.62 -3.81 5.03
C LEU A 30 0.79 -3.67 3.52
N GLU A 31 -0.25 -3.99 2.74
CA GLU A 31 -0.25 -3.87 1.29
C GLU A 31 -0.16 -2.39 0.86
N ASN A 32 -0.91 -1.51 1.54
CA ASN A 32 -0.84 -0.07 1.32
C ASN A 32 0.55 0.49 1.67
N TRP A 33 1.19 -0.03 2.72
CA TRP A 33 2.55 0.35 3.10
C TRP A 33 3.58 -0.09 2.05
N LEU A 34 3.52 -1.33 1.58
CA LEU A 34 4.43 -1.85 0.55
C LEU A 34 4.28 -1.09 -0.77
N GLU A 35 3.04 -0.79 -1.17
CA GLU A 35 2.78 0.02 -2.36
C GLU A 35 3.32 1.45 -2.21
N ALA A 36 3.10 2.06 -1.04
CA ALA A 36 3.65 3.38 -0.74
C ALA A 36 5.18 3.40 -0.83
N GLU A 37 5.84 2.39 -0.28
CA GLU A 37 7.29 2.24 -0.34
C GLU A 37 7.79 2.17 -1.78
N ARG A 38 7.13 1.39 -2.65
CA ARG A 38 7.46 1.33 -4.09
C ARG A 38 7.33 2.69 -4.78
N ILE A 39 6.23 3.41 -4.52
CA ILE A 39 5.96 4.72 -5.12
C ILE A 39 7.05 5.72 -4.70
N VAL A 40 7.39 5.73 -3.41
CA VAL A 40 8.38 6.64 -2.85
C VAL A 40 9.78 6.32 -3.38
N LEU A 41 10.21 5.06 -3.35
CA LEU A 41 11.50 4.63 -3.91
C LEU A 41 11.64 4.99 -5.40
N ALA A 42 10.58 4.78 -6.18
CA ALA A 42 10.54 5.16 -7.60
C ALA A 42 10.66 6.69 -7.79
N LYS A 43 9.99 7.48 -6.95
CA LYS A 43 10.07 8.95 -6.97
C LYS A 43 11.49 9.47 -6.67
N TYR A 44 12.22 8.79 -5.80
CA TYR A 44 13.61 9.13 -5.47
C TYR A 44 14.64 8.49 -6.43
N GLY A 45 14.21 7.74 -7.44
CA GLY A 45 15.10 7.07 -8.39
C GLY A 45 15.96 5.96 -7.77
N LEU A 46 15.61 5.52 -6.56
CA LEU A 46 16.26 4.40 -5.89
C LEU A 46 15.72 3.13 -6.52
N ASN A 47 16.54 2.50 -7.37
CA ASN A 47 16.14 1.26 -8.02
C ASN A 47 15.85 0.20 -6.94
N PRO A 48 14.67 -0.44 -6.95
CA PRO A 48 14.29 -1.46 -5.97
C PRO A 48 15.15 -2.74 -6.07
N LYS A 49 16.11 -2.78 -6.99
CA LYS A 49 17.01 -3.90 -7.24
C LYS A 49 17.97 -4.20 -6.08
N GLU A 50 18.13 -3.26 -5.14
CA GLU A 50 19.01 -3.45 -3.97
C GLU A 50 18.28 -3.75 -2.65
N MET A 51 16.94 -3.62 -2.55
CA MET A 51 16.29 -3.65 -1.23
C MET A 51 15.42 -4.88 -0.92
N THR A 52 14.84 -5.61 -1.88
CA THR A 52 14.27 -6.96 -1.61
C THR A 52 13.87 -7.64 -2.91
N GLN A 53 14.73 -8.54 -3.39
CA GLN A 53 14.27 -9.72 -4.12
C GLN A 53 13.43 -10.59 -3.17
N GLU A 54 12.47 -11.30 -3.75
CA GLU A 54 11.72 -12.41 -3.15
C GLU A 54 10.46 -12.03 -2.36
N SER A 55 9.46 -11.55 -3.09
CA SER A 55 8.11 -12.05 -2.84
C SER A 55 7.56 -12.65 -4.12
N SER A 56 8.08 -13.83 -4.41
CA SER A 56 7.38 -14.92 -5.10
C SER A 56 6.13 -15.36 -4.32
N PHE A 57 5.40 -14.46 -3.66
CA PHE A 57 4.07 -14.72 -3.14
C PHE A 57 3.04 -14.34 -4.21
N SER A 58 3.18 -14.98 -5.37
CA SER A 58 2.01 -15.40 -6.12
C SER A 58 1.25 -16.42 -5.26
N SER A 59 0.47 -15.92 -4.32
CA SER A 59 -0.62 -16.66 -3.71
C SER A 59 -1.77 -15.70 -3.57
N SER A 60 -2.61 -15.68 -4.60
CA SER A 60 -4.05 -15.82 -4.42
C SER A 60 -4.62 -15.06 -3.22
N PHE A 61 -4.71 -13.74 -3.30
CA PHE A 61 -5.72 -13.02 -2.52
C PHE A 61 -6.86 -12.66 -3.46
N GLU A 62 -7.76 -13.64 -3.65
CA GLU A 62 -9.12 -13.39 -4.12
C GLU A 62 -9.84 -12.47 -3.10
N GLY A 63 -9.58 -11.18 -3.22
CA GLY A 63 -10.33 -10.11 -2.55
C GLY A 63 -11.63 -9.86 -3.29
N LYS A 64 -12.56 -10.81 -3.18
CA LYS A 64 -13.98 -10.71 -3.55
C LYS A 64 -14.52 -9.29 -3.23
N PRO A 65 -15.19 -8.57 -4.15
CA PRO A 65 -15.77 -7.28 -3.84
C PRO A 65 -16.94 -7.51 -2.87
N LYS A 66 -16.72 -7.26 -1.58
CA LYS A 66 -17.83 -7.08 -0.63
C LYS A 66 -18.46 -5.72 -0.90
N SER A 67 -19.37 -5.71 -1.88
CA SER A 67 -20.41 -4.71 -2.00
C SER A 67 -21.12 -4.60 -0.65
N LYS A 68 -20.99 -3.45 0.00
CA LYS A 68 -21.76 -3.10 1.18
C LYS A 68 -22.94 -2.26 0.72
N GLN A 69 -24.12 -2.77 1.08
CA GLN A 69 -25.28 -2.00 1.55
C GLN A 69 -26.05 -1.25 0.47
N ASP A 70 -27.03 -1.95 -0.11
CA ASP A 70 -28.31 -1.31 -0.37
C ASP A 70 -29.26 -1.63 0.80
N VAL A 71 -29.72 -0.57 1.44
CA VAL A 71 -30.77 -0.56 2.46
C VAL A 71 -32.09 -0.52 1.70
N GLU A 72 -32.92 -1.56 1.80
CA GLU A 72 -34.33 -1.42 1.44
C GLU A 72 -35.20 -2.02 2.55
N LYS A 73 -35.76 -1.10 3.34
CA LYS A 73 -36.90 -1.31 4.22
C LYS A 73 -38.14 -1.50 3.35
N ARG A 74 -38.86 -2.60 3.51
CA ARG A 74 -40.32 -2.64 3.79
C ARG A 74 -40.87 -4.06 3.81
#